data_AF-A0A933BTC9-F1
#
_entry.id   AF-A0A933BTC9-F1
#
_cell.length_a   1.000
_cell.length_b   1.000
_cell.length_c   1.000
_cell.angle_alpha   90.00
_cell.angle_beta   90.00
_cell.angle_gamma   90.00
#
_symmetry.space_group_name_H-M   'P 1'
#
loop_
_entity.id
_entity.type
_entity.pdbx_description
1 polymer ?
#
loop_
_entity_poly.entity_id
_entity_poly.type
_entity_poly.pdbx_seq_one_letter_code
_entity_poly.pdbx_strand_id
1 'polypeptide(L)'
;MKLSRETDYGLQGLIFLAKQRRERPVGLDDIAKTQRLPRSFLAKTFQKFARHGLVASFRGADGGFMLARPPAAMTLREIVEAVEGPDLFDRCVFWSDRCADE
;
A
#
# COMPACT_ATOMS: atom_id res chain seq x y z
N MET A 1 -9.25 6.24 -15.29
CA MET A 1 -8.35 5.54 -14.33
C MET A 1 -9.20 5.08 -13.16
N LYS A 2 -9.36 3.76 -12.99
CA LYS A 2 -10.07 3.16 -11.87
C LYS A 2 -9.06 2.36 -11.06
N LEU A 3 -8.74 2.83 -9.86
CA LEU A 3 -7.85 2.11 -8.96
C LEU A 3 -8.59 0.89 -8.38
N SER A 4 -7.84 -0.18 -8.12
CA SER A 4 -8.39 -1.36 -7.48
C SER A 4 -8.75 -1.07 -6.02
N ARG A 5 -9.66 -1.89 -5.47
CA ARG A 5 -9.92 -1.89 -4.01
C ARG A 5 -8.66 -2.23 -3.21
N GLU A 6 -7.74 -3.00 -3.79
CA GLU A 6 -6.47 -3.31 -3.15
C GLU A 6 -5.63 -2.04 -2.93
N THR A 7 -5.62 -1.13 -3.91
CA THR A 7 -4.94 0.16 -3.81
C THR A 7 -5.59 1.08 -2.77
N ASP A 8 -6.92 1.18 -2.75
CA ASP A 8 -7.66 1.98 -1.76
C ASP A 8 -7.38 1.47 -0.32
N TYR A 9 -7.52 0.16 -0.09
CA TYR A 9 -7.27 -0.44 1.23
C TYR A 9 -5.80 -0.36 1.64
N GLY A 10 -4.88 -0.50 0.68
CA GLY A 10 -3.46 -0.30 0.90
C GLY A 10 -3.14 1.12 1.37
N LEU A 11 -3.70 2.13 0.70
CA LEU A 11 -3.54 3.53 1.08
C LEU A 11 -4.07 3.81 2.48
N GLN A 12 -5.27 3.33 2.81
CA GLN A 12 -5.83 3.47 4.16
C GLN A 12 -4.92 2.84 5.23
N GLY A 13 -4.35 1.67 4.95
CA GLY A 13 -3.37 1.02 5.81
C GLY A 13 -2.07 1.83 5.99
N LEU A 14 -1.52 2.40 4.91
CA LEU A 14 -0.32 3.25 4.98
C LEU A 14 -0.59 4.55 5.73
N ILE A 15 -1.74 5.19 5.51
CA ILE A 15 -2.16 6.39 6.26
C ILE A 15 -2.28 6.07 7.75
N PHE A 16 -2.83 4.90 8.08
CA PHE A 16 -2.89 4.46 9.47
C PHE A 16 -1.49 4.32 10.08
N LEU A 17 -0.56 3.64 9.40
CA LEU A 17 0.83 3.55 9.86
C LEU A 17 1.52 4.92 9.99
N ALA A 18 1.26 5.84 9.05
CA ALA A 18 1.82 7.19 9.06
C ALA A 18 1.38 8.02 10.27
N LYS A 19 0.21 7.72 10.85
CA LYS A 19 -0.33 8.36 12.05
C LYS A 19 0.19 7.73 13.35
N GLN A 20 0.83 6.57 13.29
CA GLN A 20 1.40 5.93 14.49
C GLN A 20 2.76 6.51 14.85
N ARG A 21 3.10 6.44 16.15
CA ARG A 21 4.47 6.71 16.61
C ARG A 21 5.41 5.65 16.03
N ARG A 22 6.50 6.09 15.39
CA ARG A 22 7.46 5.22 14.66
C ARG A 22 8.38 4.38 15.56
N GLU A 23 7.92 4.07 16.77
CA GLU A 23 8.73 3.43 17.81
C GLU A 23 8.53 1.91 17.83
N ARG A 24 7.38 1.41 17.35
CA ARG A 24 7.06 -0.02 17.37
C ARG A 24 6.33 -0.47 16.09
N PRO A 25 6.56 -1.72 15.64
CA PRO A 25 5.74 -2.33 14.60
C PRO A 25 4.28 -2.38 15.01
N VAL A 26 3.38 -2.27 14.03
CA VAL A 26 1.93 -2.33 14.23
C VAL A 26 1.40 -3.65 13.68
N GLY A 27 0.67 -4.38 14.50
CA GLY A 27 0.07 -5.65 14.12
C GLY A 27 -0.94 -5.48 12.99
N LEU A 28 -0.92 -6.38 12.01
CA LEU A 28 -1.84 -6.30 10.88
C LEU A 28 -3.32 -6.40 11.32
N ASP A 29 -3.58 -7.15 12.39
CA ASP A 29 -4.91 -7.27 13.01
C ASP A 29 -5.43 -5.95 13.57
N ASP A 30 -4.55 -5.11 14.12
CA ASP A 30 -4.91 -3.79 14.63
C ASP A 30 -5.28 -2.85 13.48
N ILE A 31 -4.48 -2.87 12.41
CA ILE A 31 -4.76 -2.09 11.19
C ILE A 31 -6.12 -2.49 10.62
N ALA A 32 -6.35 -3.81 10.45
CA ALA A 32 -7.60 -4.34 9.90
C ALA A 32 -8.81 -3.95 10.75
N LYS A 33 -8.74 -4.08 12.07
CA LYS A 33 -9.84 -3.73 12.98
C LYS A 33 -10.13 -2.23 12.97
N THR A 34 -9.10 -1.39 13.10
CA THR A 34 -9.28 0.07 13.17
C THR A 34 -9.78 0.66 11.86
N GLN A 35 -9.26 0.20 10.72
CA GLN A 35 -9.70 0.65 9.40
C GLN A 35 -10.97 -0.08 8.90
N ARG A 36 -11.46 -1.09 9.63
CA ARG A 36 -12.57 -1.98 9.22
C ARG A 36 -12.33 -2.61 7.85
N LEU A 37 -11.10 -3.08 7.62
CA LEU A 37 -10.64 -3.65 6.37
C LEU A 37 -10.50 -5.17 6.46
N PRO A 38 -10.72 -5.90 5.35
CA PRO A 38 -10.47 -7.34 5.31
C PRO A 38 -8.98 -7.63 5.54
N ARG A 39 -8.68 -8.37 6.62
CA ARG A 39 -7.32 -8.72 7.02
C ARG A 39 -6.54 -9.44 5.92
N SER A 40 -7.19 -10.36 5.19
CA SER A 40 -6.57 -11.13 4.12
C SER A 40 -6.07 -10.24 2.97
N PHE A 41 -6.84 -9.19 2.63
CA PHE A 41 -6.44 -8.20 1.65
C PHE A 41 -5.24 -7.40 2.16
N LEU A 42 -5.33 -6.83 3.36
CA LEU A 42 -4.23 -6.08 3.97
C LEU A 42 -2.93 -6.91 4.03
N ALA A 43 -3.01 -8.20 4.36
CA ALA A 43 -1.85 -9.08 4.41
C ALA A 43 -1.13 -9.16 3.07
N LYS A 44 -1.90 -9.38 1.99
CA LYS A 44 -1.36 -9.46 0.62
C LYS A 44 -0.78 -8.12 0.18
N THR A 45 -1.49 -7.03 0.42
CA THR A 45 -1.05 -5.68 0.03
C THR A 45 0.20 -5.26 0.78
N PHE A 46 0.29 -5.52 2.08
CA PHE A 46 1.46 -5.15 2.89
C PHE A 46 2.69 -6.00 2.56
N GLN A 47 2.51 -7.23 2.08
CA GLN A 47 3.61 -8.00 1.50
C GLN A 47 4.16 -7.36 0.21
N LYS A 48 3.28 -6.83 -0.66
CA LYS A 48 3.73 -6.06 -1.84
C LYS A 48 4.48 -4.80 -1.40
N PHE A 49 3.92 -4.03 -0.46
CA PHE A 49 4.58 -2.85 0.10
C PHE A 49 5.94 -3.16 0.72
N ALA A 50 6.10 -4.30 1.39
CA ALA A 50 7.39 -4.72 1.94
C ALA A 50 8.42 -5.00 0.83
N ARG A 51 8.00 -5.68 -0.25
CA ARG A 51 8.86 -5.94 -1.42
C ARG A 51 9.28 -4.65 -2.13
N HIS A 52 8.41 -3.64 -2.16
CA HIS A 52 8.69 -2.33 -2.74
C HIS A 52 9.33 -1.33 -1.76
N GLY A 53 9.71 -1.77 -0.55
CA GLY A 53 10.40 -0.90 0.42
C GLY A 53 9.55 0.25 0.97
N LEU A 54 8.22 0.14 0.92
CA LEU A 54 7.29 1.12 1.50
C LEU A 54 7.08 0.85 2.99
N VAL A 55 7.11 -0.43 3.39
CA VAL A 55 7.03 -0.85 4.80
C VAL A 55 8.13 -1.84 5.14
N ALA A 56 8.54 -1.87 6.40
CA ALA A 56 9.35 -2.95 6.98
C ALA A 56 8.42 -3.94 7.70
N SER A 57 8.72 -5.24 7.58
CA SER A 57 7.97 -6.32 8.23
C SER A 57 8.80 -6.95 9.33
N PHE A 58 8.20 -7.10 10.50
CA PHE A 58 8.81 -7.67 11.70
C PHE A 58 8.07 -8.95 12.10
N ARG A 59 8.81 -9.99 12.47
CA ARG A 59 8.26 -11.28 12.90
C ARG A 59 8.21 -11.37 14.43
N GLY A 60 7.41 -12.29 14.96
CA GLY A 60 7.29 -12.55 16.40
C GLY A 60 5.95 -12.09 16.97
N ALA A 61 5.76 -12.30 18.28
CA ALA A 61 4.52 -11.93 18.99
C ALA A 61 4.24 -10.41 18.94
N ASP A 62 5.29 -9.60 19.01
CA ASP A 62 5.24 -8.14 18.85
C ASP A 62 5.63 -7.69 17.42
N GLY A 63 5.49 -8.61 16.46
CA GLY A 63 5.75 -8.34 15.05
C GLY A 63 4.67 -7.47 14.40
N GLY A 64 4.86 -7.16 13.12
CA GLY A 64 3.92 -6.32 12.39
C GLY A 64 4.60 -5.53 11.28
N PHE A 65 4.07 -4.35 11.01
CA PHE A 65 4.56 -3.47 9.96
C PHE A 65 4.83 -2.06 10.47
N MET A 66 5.82 -1.42 9.87
CA MET A 66 6.15 -0.01 10.10
C MET A 66 6.52 0.62 8.76
N LEU A 67 6.32 1.92 8.59
CA LEU A 67 6.83 2.61 7.40
C LEU A 67 8.35 2.51 7.33
N ALA A 68 8.86 2.08 6.18
CA ALA A 68 10.30 1.92 5.95
C ALA A 68 11.04 3.27 5.96
N ARG A 69 10.34 4.36 5.64
CA ARG A 69 10.87 5.73 5.55
C ARG A 69 9.78 6.76 5.91
N PRO A 70 10.14 8.04 6.16
CA PRO A 70 9.14 9.06 6.49
C PRO A 70 8.06 9.19 5.40
N PRO A 71 6.77 9.42 5.76
CA PRO A 71 5.69 9.58 4.80
C PRO A 71 5.97 10.67 3.75
N ALA A 72 6.62 11.77 4.15
CA ALA A 72 6.96 12.88 3.26
C ALA A 72 7.97 12.51 2.15
N ALA A 73 8.68 11.40 2.30
CA ALA A 73 9.57 10.88 1.25
C ALA A 73 8.85 9.94 0.28
N MET A 74 7.64 9.50 0.59
CA MET A 74 6.87 8.54 -0.20
C MET A 74 5.93 9.28 -1.15
N THR A 75 5.83 8.80 -2.38
CA THR A 75 4.94 9.36 -3.39
C THR A 75 3.72 8.47 -3.60
N LEU A 76 2.61 9.08 -4.02
CA LEU A 76 1.42 8.32 -4.41
C LEU A 76 1.73 7.36 -5.58
N ARG A 77 2.60 7.79 -6.50
CA ARG A 77 3.06 6.99 -7.64
C ARG A 77 3.66 5.66 -7.19
N GLU A 78 4.64 5.69 -6.28
CA GLU A 78 5.30 4.48 -5.77
C GLU A 78 4.30 3.52 -5.08
N ILE A 79 3.33 4.07 -4.34
CA ILE A 79 2.31 3.27 -3.65
C ILE A 79 1.40 2.57 -4.66
N VAL A 80 0.97 3.29 -5.70
CA VAL A 80 0.08 2.76 -6.73
C VAL A 80 0.81 1.73 -7.60
N GLU A 81 2.04 2.01 -8.03
CA GLU A 81 2.87 1.07 -8.82
C GLU A 81 3.14 -0.23 -8.04
N ALA A 82 3.32 -0.15 -6.72
CA ALA A 82 3.52 -1.33 -5.88
C ALA A 82 2.30 -2.28 -5.84
N VAL A 83 1.10 -1.80 -6.17
CA VAL A 83 -0.13 -2.60 -6.14
C VAL A 83 -0.58 -3.01 -7.53
N GLU A 84 -0.63 -2.06 -8.46
CA GLU A 84 -1.22 -2.19 -9.80
C GLU A 84 -0.20 -2.63 -10.87
N GLY A 85 1.09 -2.43 -10.61
CA GLY A 85 2.18 -2.68 -11.55
C GLY A 85 2.75 -1.41 -12.20
N PRO A 86 3.94 -1.52 -12.83
CA PRO A 86 4.65 -0.38 -13.40
C PRO A 86 3.99 0.21 -14.65
N ASP A 87 3.19 -0.59 -15.36
CA ASP A 87 2.57 -0.23 -16.64
C ASP A 87 1.27 0.57 -16.47
N LEU A 88 0.77 0.78 -15.24
CA LEU A 88 -0.49 1.48 -15.00
C LEU A 88 -0.55 2.86 -15.67
N PHE A 89 0.56 3.60 -15.63
CA PHE A 89 0.65 4.95 -16.16
C PHE A 89 0.81 4.99 -17.70
N ASP A 90 1.09 3.85 -18.32
CA ASP A 90 1.20 3.71 -19.77
C ASP A 90 -0.15 3.28 -20.40
N ARG A 91 -1.17 2.96 -19.58
CA ARG A 91 -2.50 2.54 -20.05
C ARG A 91 -3.41 3.73 -20.30
N CYS A 92 -4.24 3.65 -21.34
CA CYS A 92 -5.27 4.65 -21.60
C CYS A 92 -6.29 4.71 -20.45
N VAL A 93 -6.54 5.94 -19.95
CA VAL A 93 -7.49 6.22 -18.86
C VAL A 93 -8.93 5.77 -19.19
N PHE A 94 -9.26 5.71 -20.49
CA PHE A 94 -10.57 5.33 -21.05
C PHE A 94 -10.68 3.86 -21.48
N TRP A 95 -9.75 2.98 -21.08
CA TRP A 95 -9.80 1.54 -21.37
C TRP A 95 -9.66 1.19 -22.87
N SER A 96 -9.05 2.08 -23.64
CA SER A 96 -8.54 1.72 -24.98
C SER A 96 -7.23 0.95 -24.82
N ASP A 97 -7.01 -0.03 -25.71
CA ASP A 97 -5.79 -0.86 -25.73
C ASP A 97 -4.51 -0.01 -25.90
N ARG A 98 -4.63 1.22 -26.41
CA ARG A 98 -3.58 2.26 -26.47
C ARG A 98 -4.18 3.67 -26.35
N CYS A 99 -3.46 4.61 -25.74
CA CYS A 99 -3.62 6.02 -26.09
C CYS A 99 -3.09 6.16 -27.52
N ALA A 100 -3.99 6.35 -28.49
CA ALA A 100 -3.56 6.72 -29.83
C ALA A 100 -3.23 8.21 -29.80
N ASP A 101 -1.94 8.54 -29.90
CA ASP A 101 -1.46 9.89 -30.16
C ASP A 101 -1.59 10.20 -31.67
N GLU A 102 -2.81 10.09 -32.21
CA GLU A 102 -3.17 10.69 -33.51
C GLU A 102 -3.77 12.08 -33.29
#